data_AF-V4LD23-F1
#
_entry.id   AF-V4LD23-F1
#
_cell.length_a   1.000
_cell.length_b   1.000
_cell.length_c   1.000
_cell.angle_alpha   90.00
_cell.angle_beta   90.00
_cell.angle_gamma   90.00
#
_symmetry.space_group_name_H-M   'P 1'
#
loop_
_entity.id
_entity.type
_entity.pdbx_description
1 polymer ?
#
loop_
_entity_poly.entity_id
_entity_poly.type
_entity_poly.pdbx_seq_one_letter_code
_entity_poly.pdbx_strand_id
1 'polypeptide(L)'
;MQAQKEAPLDMQCKDKFLVQSVVVSDGTTSKDVLAEMFHKEKGRVIEDFKLRVVYIPANPPSPVPEGSEEGNSPRISVNETGSLIDDVSRTLEETNEKSCEAWSMIYKLTEEKTSAIQQSQKLREELEMLRKESSLKQSGGHSLVLMLLVGLLGCVIGYILNRT
;
A
#
# COMPACT_ATOMS: atom_id res chain seq x y z
N MET A 1 9.47 -13.33 13.55
CA MET A 1 8.00 -13.25 13.46
C MET A 1 7.45 -14.65 13.37
N GLN A 2 6.32 -14.92 14.02
CA GLN A 2 5.72 -16.24 14.00
C GLN A 2 4.61 -16.27 12.95
N ALA A 3 4.64 -17.28 12.08
CA ALA A 3 3.63 -17.39 11.03
C ALA A 3 2.27 -17.70 11.65
N GLN A 4 1.26 -16.91 11.28
CA GLN A 4 -0.12 -17.21 11.63
C GLN A 4 -0.58 -18.42 10.80
N LYS A 5 -1.07 -19.46 11.48
CA LYS A 5 -1.50 -20.71 10.82
C LYS A 5 -2.89 -20.62 10.19
N GLU A 6 -3.73 -19.72 10.69
CA GLU A 6 -5.13 -19.58 10.26
C GLU A 6 -5.62 -18.16 10.50
N ALA A 7 -6.41 -17.58 9.58
CA ALA A 7 -6.89 -16.20 9.69
C ALA A 7 -7.87 -16.04 10.87
N PRO A 8 -7.86 -14.88 11.58
CA PRO A 8 -8.82 -14.63 12.67
C PRO A 8 -10.25 -14.60 12.12
N LEU A 9 -11.22 -15.07 12.92
CA LEU A 9 -12.65 -15.09 12.55
C LEU A 9 -13.20 -13.69 12.23
N ASP A 10 -12.70 -12.65 12.89
CA ASP A 10 -13.07 -11.26 12.64
C ASP A 10 -12.29 -10.62 11.49
N MET A 11 -11.34 -11.36 10.89
CA MET A 11 -10.39 -10.89 9.87
C MET A 11 -9.65 -9.61 10.27
N GLN A 12 -9.51 -9.34 11.56
CA GLN A 12 -8.81 -8.16 12.06
C GLN A 12 -7.44 -8.56 12.58
N CYS A 13 -6.40 -8.04 11.95
CA CYS A 13 -5.05 -8.12 12.48
C CYS A 13 -4.75 -6.86 13.31
N LYS A 14 -4.37 -7.03 14.58
CA LYS A 14 -3.94 -5.91 15.43
C LYS A 14 -2.44 -5.63 15.32
N ASP A 15 -1.73 -6.44 14.53
CA ASP A 15 -0.30 -6.34 14.36
C ASP A 15 0.09 -5.02 13.69
N LYS A 16 1.20 -4.49 14.18
CA LYS A 16 1.80 -3.25 13.73
C LYS A 16 3.25 -3.52 13.44
N PHE A 17 3.66 -3.24 12.22
CA PHE A 17 5.05 -3.30 11.82
C PHE A 17 5.64 -1.90 11.90
N LEU A 18 6.84 -1.81 12.44
CA LEU A 18 7.64 -0.60 12.37
C LEU A 18 8.78 -0.87 11.41
N VAL A 19 8.84 -0.11 10.33
CA VAL A 19 9.98 -0.08 9.41
C VAL A 19 10.83 1.10 9.80
N GLN A 20 12.10 0.86 10.08
CA GLN A 20 13.06 1.91 10.39
C GLN A 20 14.06 2.02 9.24
N SER A 21 14.24 3.25 8.75
CA SER A 21 15.24 3.59 7.75
C SER A 21 16.26 4.55 8.34
N VAL A 22 17.53 4.37 8.00
CA VAL A 22 18.63 5.23 8.42
C VAL A 22 19.49 5.54 7.21
N VAL A 23 19.91 6.80 7.08
CA VAL A 23 20.86 7.20 6.04
C VAL A 23 22.25 6.74 6.45
N VAL A 24 22.92 6.00 5.57
CA VAL A 24 24.30 5.51 5.77
C VAL A 24 25.23 6.09 4.71
N SER A 25 26.53 6.13 5.01
CA SER A 25 27.55 6.61 4.09
C SER A 25 27.74 5.66 2.90
N ASP A 26 28.18 6.22 1.77
CA ASP A 26 28.54 5.44 0.59
C ASP A 26 29.66 4.43 0.92
N GLY A 27 29.47 3.16 0.54
CA GLY A 27 30.41 2.07 0.82
C GLY A 27 30.09 1.23 2.07
N THR A 28 29.02 1.54 2.79
CA THR A 28 28.53 0.70 3.91
C THR A 28 28.13 -0.68 3.39
N THR A 29 28.71 -1.75 3.94
CA THR A 29 28.35 -3.12 3.58
C THR A 29 27.38 -3.73 4.59
N SER A 30 26.74 -4.86 4.24
CA SER A 30 25.78 -5.53 5.12
C SER A 30 26.36 -5.97 6.48
N LYS A 31 27.68 -6.07 6.59
CA LYS A 31 28.39 -6.40 7.84
C LYS A 31 28.53 -5.20 8.78
N ASP A 32 28.46 -3.99 8.25
CA ASP A 32 28.64 -2.74 8.99
C ASP A 32 27.30 -2.22 9.55
N VAL A 33 26.19 -2.87 9.17
CA VAL A 33 24.84 -2.55 9.68
C VAL A 33 24.71 -3.06 11.12
N LEU A 34 25.11 -2.24 12.07
CA LEU A 34 24.91 -2.51 13.49
C LEU A 34 23.57 -1.97 14.01
N ALA A 35 23.05 -2.62 15.06
CA ALA A 35 21.86 -2.15 15.77
C ALA A 35 22.02 -0.72 16.32
N GLU A 36 23.26 -0.32 16.63
CA GLU A 36 23.57 1.02 17.10
C GLU A 36 23.23 2.11 16.09
N MET A 37 23.19 1.80 14.78
CA MET A 37 22.80 2.74 13.72
C MET A 37 21.36 3.22 13.88
N PHE A 38 20.51 2.43 14.52
CA PHE A 38 19.09 2.74 14.77
C PHE A 38 18.85 3.47 16.09
N HIS A 39 19.90 3.84 16.83
CA HIS A 39 19.79 4.71 17.99
C HIS A 39 19.75 6.19 17.58
N LYS A 40 18.93 6.97 18.30
CA LYS A 40 18.76 8.39 18.05
C LYS A 40 19.96 9.19 18.55
N GLU A 41 20.79 9.64 17.62
CA GLU A 41 21.99 10.45 17.87
C GLU A 41 21.88 11.84 17.22
N LYS A 42 22.67 12.81 17.71
CA LYS A 42 22.70 14.16 17.11
C LYS A 42 23.26 14.08 15.69
N GLY A 43 22.48 14.56 14.71
CA GLY A 43 22.85 14.57 13.30
C GLY A 43 22.46 13.32 12.51
N ARG A 44 21.96 12.27 13.19
CA ARG A 44 21.44 11.08 12.53
C ARG A 44 19.94 11.20 12.27
N VAL A 45 19.55 11.03 11.01
CA VAL A 45 18.13 11.00 10.61
C VAL A 45 17.68 9.55 10.56
N ILE A 46 16.69 9.22 11.38
CA ILE A 46 16.02 7.92 11.39
C ILE A 46 14.56 8.19 11.03
N GLU A 47 14.08 7.49 10.00
CA GLU A 47 12.69 7.54 9.58
C GLU A 47 11.94 6.29 10.03
N ASP A 48 10.87 6.52 10.77
CA ASP A 48 9.98 5.49 11.30
C ASP A 48 8.71 5.43 10.45
N PHE A 49 8.41 4.26 9.87
CA PHE A 49 7.19 4.04 9.11
C PHE A 49 6.38 2.89 9.70
N LYS A 50 5.17 3.23 10.19
CA LYS A 50 4.30 2.27 10.87
C LYS A 50 3.25 1.70 9.93
N LEU A 51 3.35 0.42 9.66
CA LEU A 51 2.42 -0.35 8.84
C LEU A 51 1.40 -1.08 9.72
N ARG A 52 0.16 -1.16 9.26
CA ARG A 52 -0.88 -2.02 9.86
C ARG A 52 -1.15 -3.18 8.93
N VAL A 53 -1.43 -4.34 9.51
CA VAL A 53 -1.84 -5.52 8.74
C VAL A 53 -3.35 -5.49 8.54
N VAL A 54 -3.79 -5.78 7.32
CA VAL A 54 -5.20 -5.94 6.97
C VAL A 54 -5.35 -7.28 6.25
N TYR A 55 -6.33 -8.09 6.66
CA TYR A 55 -6.67 -9.31 5.94
C TYR A 55 -7.66 -8.98 4.82
N ILE A 56 -7.37 -9.49 3.62
CA ILE A 56 -8.25 -9.39 2.47
C ILE A 56 -8.72 -10.81 2.15
N PRO A 57 -10.04 -11.08 2.07
CA PRO A 57 -10.55 -12.37 1.64
C PRO A 57 -10.01 -12.72 0.26
N ALA A 58 -9.61 -13.97 0.06
CA ALA A 58 -9.28 -14.44 -1.28
C ALA A 58 -10.54 -14.37 -2.16
N ASN A 59 -10.42 -13.78 -3.34
CA ASN A 59 -11.49 -13.84 -4.34
C ASN A 59 -11.62 -15.30 -4.78
N PRO A 60 -12.85 -15.85 -4.93
CA PRO A 60 -13.02 -17.25 -5.29
C PRO A 60 -12.25 -17.54 -6.59
N PRO A 61 -11.52 -18.67 -6.66
CA PRO A 61 -10.86 -19.07 -7.89
C PRO A 61 -11.94 -19.19 -8.97
N SER A 62 -11.75 -18.46 -10.06
CA SER A 62 -12.60 -18.61 -11.24
C SER A 62 -12.68 -20.10 -11.61
N PRO A 63 -13.87 -20.65 -11.94
CA PRO A 63 -14.02 -22.07 -12.21
C PRO A 63 -13.08 -22.52 -13.31
N VAL A 64 -11.95 -23.11 -12.92
CA VAL A 64 -11.07 -23.85 -13.81
C VAL A 64 -11.77 -25.20 -14.00
N PRO A 65 -12.09 -25.63 -15.23
CA PRO A 65 -12.64 -26.95 -15.46
C PRO A 65 -11.72 -27.99 -14.81
N GLU A 66 -12.21 -28.69 -13.79
CA GLU A 66 -11.46 -29.76 -13.14
C GLU A 66 -11.25 -30.88 -14.16
N GLY A 67 -10.05 -30.90 -14.74
CA GLY A 67 -9.52 -32.07 -15.42
C GLY A 67 -9.29 -33.14 -14.37
N SER A 68 -10.11 -34.18 -14.40
CA SER A 68 -9.95 -35.41 -13.64
C SER A 68 -8.56 -36.01 -13.84
N GLU A 69 -7.69 -35.89 -12.85
CA GLU A 69 -6.65 -36.90 -12.63
C GLU A 69 -6.74 -37.44 -11.19
N GLU A 70 -7.66 -38.40 -11.03
CA GLU A 70 -7.54 -39.38 -9.97
C GLU A 70 -6.21 -40.12 -10.10
N GLY A 71 -5.42 -40.08 -9.04
CA GLY A 71 -4.38 -41.07 -8.77
C GLY A 71 -3.00 -40.74 -9.33
N ASN A 72 -2.09 -40.33 -8.45
CA ASN A 72 -1.11 -41.27 -7.89
C ASN A 72 -0.12 -40.52 -6.99
N SER A 73 0.04 -41.02 -5.77
CA SER A 73 1.13 -40.66 -4.86
C SER A 73 2.42 -41.32 -5.35
N PRO A 74 3.46 -40.58 -5.80
CA PRO A 74 4.74 -41.20 -6.12
C PRO A 74 5.60 -41.24 -4.86
N ARG A 75 5.69 -42.42 -4.24
CA ARG A 75 6.84 -42.74 -3.39
C ARG A 75 8.07 -42.74 -4.30
N ILE A 76 9.00 -41.85 -4.01
CA ILE A 76 10.31 -41.78 -4.67
C ILE A 76 11.06 -43.11 -4.39
N SER A 77 11.30 -43.90 -5.43
CA SER A 77 12.39 -44.88 -5.48
C SER A 77 13.30 -44.59 -6.67
N VAL A 78 14.57 -44.43 -6.31
CA VAL A 78 15.79 -44.26 -7.08
C VAL A 78 15.90 -45.17 -8.31
N ASN A 79 16.18 -44.62 -9.51
CA ASN A 79 17.43 -44.83 -10.27
C ASN A 79 17.41 -44.38 -11.77
N GLU A 80 18.57 -43.85 -12.17
CA GLU A 80 19.25 -43.97 -13.49
C GLU A 80 18.87 -43.07 -14.70
N THR A 81 19.62 -41.96 -14.74
CA THR A 81 20.25 -41.27 -15.88
C THR A 81 20.38 -42.08 -17.18
N GLY A 82 19.71 -41.61 -18.26
CA GLY A 82 19.91 -42.15 -19.61
C GLY A 82 19.24 -41.45 -20.79
N SER A 83 18.46 -40.37 -20.60
CA SER A 83 17.69 -39.76 -21.70
C SER A 83 17.51 -38.24 -21.55
N LEU A 84 18.62 -37.49 -21.51
CA LEU A 84 18.60 -36.05 -21.16
C LEU A 84 18.87 -35.07 -22.31
N ILE A 85 18.84 -35.49 -23.57
CA ILE A 85 19.26 -34.58 -24.68
C ILE A 85 18.14 -34.27 -25.68
N ASP A 86 17.03 -35.03 -25.71
CA ASP A 86 15.90 -34.75 -26.62
C ASP A 86 14.72 -34.01 -25.96
N ASP A 87 14.55 -34.13 -24.63
CA ASP A 87 13.48 -33.42 -23.90
C ASP A 87 13.79 -31.94 -23.64
N VAL A 88 15.06 -31.54 -23.73
CA VAL A 88 15.52 -30.17 -23.44
C VAL A 88 15.10 -29.19 -24.55
N SER A 89 15.01 -29.65 -25.80
CA SER A 89 14.55 -28.81 -26.92
C SER A 89 13.05 -28.53 -26.86
N ARG A 90 12.21 -29.48 -26.38
CA ARG A 90 10.78 -29.26 -26.17
C ARG A 90 10.49 -28.38 -24.94
N THR A 91 11.33 -28.45 -23.90
CA THR A 91 11.18 -27.56 -22.72
C THR A 91 11.53 -26.10 -23.02
N LEU A 92 12.40 -25.83 -24.00
CA LEU A 92 12.76 -24.46 -24.39
C LEU A 92 11.60 -23.71 -25.05
N GLU A 93 10.81 -24.37 -25.91
CA GLU A 93 9.65 -23.74 -26.57
C GLU A 93 8.49 -23.53 -25.57
N GLU A 94 8.17 -24.53 -24.75
CA GLU A 94 7.12 -24.38 -23.71
C GLU A 94 7.44 -23.31 -22.66
N THR A 95 8.72 -23.05 -22.39
CA THR A 95 9.15 -22.01 -21.44
C THR A 95 9.03 -20.61 -22.06
N ASN A 96 9.19 -20.48 -23.37
CA ASN A 96 9.06 -19.20 -24.09
C ASN A 96 7.60 -18.76 -24.22
N GLU A 97 6.69 -19.71 -24.46
CA GLU A 97 5.24 -19.45 -24.53
C GLU A 97 4.68 -18.94 -23.20
N LYS A 98 5.04 -19.60 -22.08
CA LYS A 98 4.67 -19.19 -20.71
C LYS A 98 5.28 -17.84 -20.33
N SER A 99 6.51 -17.57 -20.78
CA SER A 99 7.15 -16.27 -20.60
C SER A 99 6.35 -15.19 -21.33
N CYS A 100 5.95 -15.42 -22.58
CA CYS A 100 5.16 -14.47 -23.36
C CYS A 100 3.79 -14.18 -22.72
N GLU A 101 3.13 -15.20 -22.17
CA GLU A 101 1.87 -15.05 -21.43
C GLU A 101 2.05 -14.24 -20.13
N ALA A 102 3.13 -14.51 -19.38
CA ALA A 102 3.48 -13.75 -18.18
C ALA A 102 3.83 -12.29 -18.49
N TRP A 103 4.60 -12.04 -19.55
CA TRP A 103 4.94 -10.70 -20.03
C TRP A 103 3.70 -9.94 -20.51
N SER A 104 2.75 -10.61 -21.15
CA SER A 104 1.46 -10.04 -21.56
C SER A 104 0.62 -9.62 -20.35
N MET A 105 0.51 -10.49 -19.33
CA MET A 105 -0.16 -10.14 -18.08
C MET A 105 0.53 -8.96 -17.38
N ILE A 106 1.86 -8.97 -17.27
CA ILE A 106 2.64 -7.88 -16.68
C ILE A 106 2.44 -6.57 -17.46
N TYR A 107 2.42 -6.61 -18.79
CA TYR A 107 2.18 -5.44 -19.62
C TYR A 107 0.80 -4.84 -19.36
N LYS A 108 -0.25 -5.67 -19.35
CA LYS A 108 -1.63 -5.24 -19.07
C LYS A 108 -1.79 -4.67 -17.66
N LEU A 109 -1.21 -5.33 -16.65
CA LEU A 109 -1.17 -4.83 -15.27
C LEU A 109 -0.39 -3.51 -15.15
N THR A 110 0.68 -3.35 -15.93
CA THR A 110 1.49 -2.12 -15.97
C THR A 110 0.70 -0.98 -16.63
N GLU A 111 -0.01 -1.26 -17.71
CA GLU A 111 -0.89 -0.30 -18.40
C GLU A 111 -2.08 0.12 -17.52
N GLU A 112 -2.73 -0.82 -16.84
CA GLU A 112 -3.80 -0.50 -15.88
C GLU A 112 -3.26 0.34 -14.70
N LYS A 113 -2.03 0.06 -14.23
CA LYS A 113 -1.37 0.85 -13.18
C LYS A 113 -1.03 2.27 -13.63
N THR A 114 -0.50 2.46 -14.84
CA THR A 114 -0.21 3.81 -15.36
C THR A 114 -1.49 4.61 -15.57
N SER A 115 -2.57 3.97 -16.02
CA SER A 115 -3.90 4.57 -16.12
C SER A 115 -4.44 5.04 -14.76
N ALA A 116 -4.34 4.21 -13.72
CA ALA A 116 -4.78 4.57 -12.36
C ALA A 116 -3.93 5.70 -11.74
N ILE A 117 -2.61 5.72 -12.00
CA ILE A 117 -1.72 6.79 -11.58
C ILE A 117 -2.11 8.10 -12.26
N GLN A 118 -2.43 8.06 -13.56
CA GLN A 118 -2.84 9.24 -14.33
C GLN A 118 -4.18 9.81 -13.82
N GLN A 119 -5.16 8.95 -13.51
CA GLN A 119 -6.41 9.39 -12.87
C GLN A 119 -6.15 10.03 -11.50
N SER A 120 -5.30 9.42 -10.69
CA SER A 120 -4.94 9.94 -9.37
C SER A 120 -4.24 11.31 -9.46
N GLN A 121 -3.38 11.51 -10.46
CA GLN A 121 -2.74 12.80 -10.71
C GLN A 121 -3.76 13.86 -11.14
N LYS A 122 -4.69 13.52 -12.05
CA LYS A 122 -5.75 14.43 -12.48
C LYS A 122 -6.64 14.87 -11.32
N LEU A 123 -7.03 13.93 -10.45
CA LEU A 123 -7.83 14.25 -9.26
C LEU A 123 -7.09 15.19 -8.29
N ARG A 124 -5.76 15.03 -8.15
CA ARG A 124 -4.95 15.94 -7.33
C ARG A 124 -4.95 17.36 -7.93
N GLU A 125 -4.85 17.47 -9.25
CA GLU A 125 -4.89 18.76 -9.94
C GLU A 125 -6.27 19.44 -9.79
N GLU A 126 -7.37 18.69 -9.93
CA GLU A 126 -8.73 19.21 -9.69
C GLU A 126 -8.92 19.70 -8.24
N LEU A 127 -8.37 18.98 -7.25
CA LEU A 127 -8.41 19.40 -5.85
C LEU A 127 -7.58 20.66 -5.59
N GLU A 128 -6.42 20.82 -6.22
CA GLU A 128 -5.59 22.02 -6.08
C GLU A 128 -6.26 23.25 -6.69
N MET A 129 -6.93 23.10 -7.84
CA MET A 129 -7.73 24.17 -8.45
C MET A 129 -8.90 24.60 -7.56
N LEU A 130 -9.69 23.63 -7.06
CA LEU A 130 -10.80 23.90 -6.14
C LEU A 130 -10.34 24.54 -4.82
N ARG A 131 -9.19 24.13 -4.30
CA ARG A 131 -8.59 24.73 -3.10
C ARG A 131 -8.12 26.16 -3.33
N LYS A 132 -7.61 26.47 -4.52
CA LYS A 132 -7.19 27.83 -4.89
C LYS A 132 -8.39 28.75 -5.13
N GLU A 133 -9.50 28.20 -5.64
CA GLU A 133 -10.76 28.94 -5.76
C GLU A 133 -11.39 29.19 -4.38
N SER A 134 -11.39 28.20 -3.50
CA SER A 134 -11.95 28.35 -2.15
C SER A 134 -11.11 29.29 -1.29
N SER A 135 -9.78 29.29 -1.40
CA SER A 135 -8.92 30.24 -0.69
C SER A 135 -9.14 31.69 -1.14
N LEU A 136 -9.53 31.91 -2.40
CA LEU A 136 -9.92 33.24 -2.90
C LEU A 136 -11.27 33.71 -2.32
N LYS A 137 -12.23 32.79 -2.16
CA LYS A 137 -13.54 33.06 -1.54
C LYS A 137 -13.46 33.21 -0.01
N GLN A 138 -12.43 32.65 0.63
CA GLN A 138 -12.25 32.64 2.09
C GLN A 138 -11.46 33.86 2.61
N SER A 139 -11.27 34.87 1.75
CA SER A 139 -10.64 36.15 2.09
C SER A 139 -11.53 36.98 3.03
N GLY A 140 -11.25 36.91 4.34
CA GLY A 140 -11.30 38.09 5.22
C GLY A 140 -12.62 38.47 5.91
N GLY A 141 -13.74 37.74 5.75
CA GLY A 141 -15.03 38.16 6.34
C GLY A 141 -15.44 37.48 7.64
N HIS A 142 -15.07 36.21 7.85
CA HIS A 142 -15.75 35.37 8.84
C HIS A 142 -15.45 35.75 10.30
N SER A 143 -14.23 36.17 10.63
CA SER A 143 -13.88 36.57 12.01
C SER A 143 -14.57 37.87 12.45
N LEU A 144 -14.65 38.86 11.55
CA LEU A 144 -15.30 40.14 11.83
C LEU A 144 -16.82 40.02 11.94
N VAL A 145 -17.45 39.24 11.06
CA VAL A 145 -18.91 38.99 11.11
C VAL A 145 -19.30 38.26 12.41
N LEU A 146 -18.50 37.28 12.85
CA LEU A 146 -18.74 36.60 14.12
C LEU A 146 -18.57 37.54 15.32
N MET A 147 -17.55 38.40 15.33
CA MET A 147 -17.36 39.38 16.40
C MET A 147 -18.53 40.37 16.48
N LEU A 148 -19.03 40.85 15.34
CA LEU A 148 -20.22 41.71 15.26
C LEU A 148 -21.48 41.00 15.78
N LEU A 149 -21.72 39.74 15.38
CA LEU A 149 -22.87 38.96 15.84
C LEU A 149 -22.84 38.74 17.36
N VAL A 150 -21.68 38.35 17.91
CA VAL A 150 -21.51 38.15 19.36
C VAL A 150 -21.70 39.47 20.12
N GLY A 151 -21.17 40.58 19.61
CA GLY A 151 -21.36 41.91 20.21
C GLY A 151 -22.82 42.36 20.23
N LEU A 152 -23.54 42.20 19.11
CA LEU A 152 -24.97 42.51 19.04
C LEU A 152 -25.79 41.65 20.00
N LEU A 153 -25.48 40.35 20.09
CA LEU A 153 -26.17 39.45 21.01
C LEU A 153 -25.94 39.87 22.48
N GLY A 154 -24.72 40.27 22.82
CA GLY A 154 -24.39 40.85 24.13
C GLY A 154 -25.16 42.14 24.42
N CYS A 155 -25.25 43.05 23.46
CA CYS A 155 -26.05 44.28 23.60
C CYS A 155 -27.54 43.99 23.82
N VAL A 156 -28.12 43.03 23.09
CA VAL A 156 -29.54 42.66 23.25
C VAL A 156 -29.78 42.01 24.62
N ILE A 157 -28.92 41.09 25.05
CA ILE A 157 -29.02 40.45 26.37
C ILE A 157 -28.88 41.50 27.48
N GLY A 158 -27.89 42.39 27.37
CA GLY A 158 -27.67 43.48 28.32
C GLY A 158 -28.85 44.47 28.36
N TYR A 159 -29.46 44.77 27.21
CA TYR A 159 -30.65 45.62 27.14
C TYR A 159 -31.86 44.97 27.81
N ILE A 160 -32.09 43.67 27.62
CA ILE A 160 -33.19 42.93 28.28
C ILE A 160 -32.98 42.89 29.80
N LEU A 161 -31.76 42.62 30.26
CA LEU A 161 -31.43 42.57 31.69
C LEU A 161 -31.46 43.95 32.36
N ASN A 162 -31.17 45.03 31.64
CA ASN A 162 -31.27 46.39 32.17
C ASN A 162 -32.72 46.93 32.17
N ARG A 163 -33.60 46.31 31.37
CA ARG A 163 -35.01 46.68 31.26
C ARG A 163 -35.93 45.87 32.17
N THR A 164 -35.48 44.70 32.62
CA THR A 164 -36.18 43.84 33.59
C THR A 164 -35.76 44.22 35.00
#